data_AF-A0AB32W735-F1
#
_entry.id   AF-A0AB32W735-F1
#
_cell.length_a   1.000
_cell.length_b   1.000
_cell.length_c   1.000
_cell.angle_alpha   90.00
_cell.angle_beta   90.00
_cell.angle_gamma   90.00
#
_symmetry.space_group_name_H-M   'P 1'
#
loop_
_entity.id
_entity.type
_entity.pdbx_description
1 polymer ?
#
loop_
_entity_poly.entity_id
_entity_poly.type
_entity_poly.pdbx_seq_one_letter_code
_entity_poly.pdbx_strand_id
1 'polypeptide(L)'
;MVVAGGVEVCDDSNYDRKRELKAFDDSKAGVKGLVDAGVTKVPRMFIRPPDNLRDASDTKKIQFSIPVIDLEGIENNPVRRKEIIDEVRHASETWGFFQVVNHGIPSSILEEMKDGVHRFFEQDIEVKKEFYARDRVRRYRYTSNFDLYTSPFANWRDTCFCVMAPDPPKPEELPAVLRDIQLEYRKQVIRLGSSLFKLLSEALGLKPSHLEEMGCAEGLSALCHYYPPCPEPELTLGTSKHSDNDFLTVLLQDQIGGLQVLHQDQWVDVPPVPGALVVNIGDLLQSSDPWFLFLSAHNK
;
A
#
# COMPACT_ATOMS: atom_id res chain seq x y z
N MET A 1 -11.09 20.61 41.70
CA MET A 1 -9.79 21.20 41.29
C MET A 1 -9.04 20.10 40.55
N VAL A 2 -9.27 19.96 39.26
CA VAL A 2 -8.66 18.91 38.43
C VAL A 2 -7.61 19.61 37.58
N VAL A 3 -6.35 19.24 37.80
CA VAL A 3 -5.20 19.78 37.07
C VAL A 3 -5.24 19.15 35.67
N ALA A 4 -5.55 19.96 34.67
CA ALA A 4 -5.36 19.60 33.27
C ALA A 4 -3.85 19.64 32.97
N GLY A 5 -3.23 18.48 32.82
CA GLY A 5 -1.87 18.36 32.32
C GLY A 5 -1.85 18.71 30.85
N GLY A 6 -1.49 19.95 30.53
CA GLY A 6 -1.14 20.34 29.16
C GLY A 6 0.14 19.63 28.75
N VAL A 7 0.12 19.01 27.57
CA VAL A 7 1.34 18.58 26.89
C VAL A 7 2.14 19.85 26.59
N GLU A 8 3.28 20.02 27.25
CA GLU A 8 4.25 21.04 26.89
C GLU A 8 4.74 20.75 25.48
N VAL A 9 4.21 21.47 24.51
CA VAL A 9 4.86 21.62 23.21
C VAL A 9 6.10 22.47 23.50
N CYS A 10 7.27 21.82 23.61
CA CYS A 10 8.54 22.53 23.59
C CYS A 10 8.63 23.27 22.26
N ASP A 11 8.37 24.58 22.28
CA ASP A 11 8.66 25.49 21.19
C ASP A 11 10.18 25.65 21.10
N ASP A 12 10.83 24.64 20.52
CA ASP A 12 12.26 24.70 20.23
C ASP A 12 12.42 25.60 18.99
N SER A 13 12.64 26.88 19.25
CA SER A 13 12.87 27.94 18.25
C SER A 13 14.08 27.68 17.34
N ASN A 14 14.75 26.53 17.49
CA ASN A 14 15.94 26.11 16.78
C ASN A 14 15.73 24.84 15.92
N TYR A 15 14.49 24.31 15.83
CA TYR A 15 14.22 23.15 14.98
C TYR A 15 14.27 23.50 13.49
N ASP A 16 15.30 23.01 12.82
CA ASP A 16 15.45 23.09 11.36
C ASP A 16 15.06 21.76 10.71
N ARG A 17 13.78 21.65 10.32
CA ARG A 17 13.24 20.48 9.61
C ARG A 17 14.02 20.19 8.33
N LYS A 18 14.44 21.21 7.58
CA LYS A 18 15.14 20.99 6.29
C LYS A 18 16.48 20.31 6.53
N ARG A 19 17.22 20.74 7.56
CA ARG A 19 18.48 20.10 7.96
C ARG A 19 18.28 18.67 8.43
N GLU A 20 17.23 18.40 9.22
CA GLU A 20 16.90 17.04 9.69
C GLU A 20 16.57 16.10 8.52
N LEU A 21 15.65 16.51 7.63
CA LEU A 21 15.30 15.74 6.43
C LEU A 21 16.52 15.45 5.56
N LYS A 22 17.37 16.46 5.35
CA LYS A 22 18.58 16.29 4.54
C LYS A 22 19.55 15.30 5.18
N ALA A 23 19.79 15.40 6.49
CA ALA A 23 20.68 14.48 7.19
C ALA A 23 20.17 13.02 7.14
N PHE A 24 18.85 12.84 7.32
CA PHE A 24 18.20 11.55 7.17
C PHE A 24 18.34 11.00 5.74
N ASP A 25 18.09 11.83 4.74
CA ASP A 25 18.17 11.45 3.34
C ASP A 25 19.60 11.12 2.89
N ASP A 26 20.57 11.95 3.28
CA ASP A 26 21.99 11.76 2.99
C ASP A 26 22.53 10.45 3.61
N SER A 27 21.95 10.00 4.72
CA SER A 27 22.32 8.72 5.35
C SER A 27 21.99 7.52 4.45
N LYS A 28 20.93 7.64 3.62
CA LYS A 28 20.37 6.57 2.78
C LYS A 28 20.03 5.29 3.54
N ALA A 29 19.92 5.39 4.86
CA ALA A 29 19.69 4.27 5.78
C ALA A 29 18.20 3.96 5.94
N GLY A 30 17.37 4.97 5.71
CA GLY A 30 15.94 4.95 5.91
C GLY A 30 15.52 4.75 7.36
N VAL A 31 14.23 4.46 7.55
CA VAL A 31 13.63 4.25 8.86
C VAL A 31 14.21 2.99 9.52
N LYS A 32 14.46 1.94 8.73
CA LYS A 32 15.12 0.72 9.25
C LYS A 32 16.49 1.03 9.84
N GLY A 33 17.28 1.89 9.19
CA GLY A 33 18.56 2.33 9.72
C GLY A 33 18.48 3.11 11.04
N LEU A 34 17.41 3.87 11.27
CA LEU A 34 17.16 4.52 12.56
C LEU A 34 16.87 3.48 13.66
N VAL A 35 16.07 2.47 13.34
CA VAL A 35 15.76 1.37 14.27
C VAL A 35 17.02 0.56 14.59
N ASP A 36 17.84 0.23 13.58
CA ASP A 36 19.10 -0.50 13.77
C ASP A 36 20.12 0.29 14.60
N ALA A 37 20.05 1.62 14.57
CA ALA A 37 20.86 2.52 15.41
C ALA A 37 20.33 2.64 16.86
N GLY A 38 19.22 1.96 17.21
CA GLY A 38 18.68 1.94 18.56
C GLY A 38 17.87 3.18 18.93
N VAL A 39 17.17 3.80 17.97
CA VAL A 39 16.32 4.96 18.23
C VAL A 39 15.24 4.64 19.29
N THR A 40 15.15 5.48 20.33
CA THR A 40 14.17 5.31 21.41
C THR A 40 13.02 6.31 21.34
N LYS A 41 13.10 7.31 20.47
CA LYS A 41 12.08 8.34 20.25
C LYS A 41 11.94 8.64 18.77
N VAL A 42 10.72 8.85 18.31
CA VAL A 42 10.42 9.19 16.92
C VAL A 42 10.98 10.60 16.62
N PRO A 43 11.86 10.77 15.61
CA PRO A 43 12.34 12.09 15.19
C PRO A 43 11.20 13.00 14.76
N ARG A 44 11.35 14.32 14.99
CA ARG A 44 10.26 15.29 14.84
C ARG A 44 9.71 15.34 13.41
N MET A 45 10.51 15.08 12.39
CA MET A 45 10.04 14.98 11.00
C MET A 45 8.98 13.90 10.75
N PHE A 46 8.87 12.86 11.59
CA PHE A 46 7.88 11.78 11.47
C PHE A 46 6.64 12.00 12.36
N ILE A 47 6.69 12.97 13.28
CA ILE A 47 5.58 13.23 14.19
C ILE A 47 4.45 13.91 13.40
N ARG A 48 3.29 13.25 13.35
CA ARG A 48 2.12 13.83 12.69
C ARG A 48 1.62 15.06 13.47
N PRO A 49 1.14 16.11 12.79
CA PRO A 49 0.42 17.18 13.46
C PRO A 49 -0.80 16.62 14.21
N PRO A 50 -1.26 17.29 15.28
CA PRO A 50 -2.53 16.95 15.92
C PRO A 50 -3.66 16.98 14.88
N ASP A 51 -4.31 15.84 14.66
CA ASP A 51 -5.48 15.78 13.79
C ASP A 51 -6.65 16.53 14.47
N ASN A 52 -7.30 17.44 13.76
CA ASN A 52 -8.59 18.03 14.18
C ASN A 52 -9.75 17.03 14.02
N LEU A 53 -9.46 15.80 13.60
CA LEU A 53 -10.43 14.74 13.40
C LEU A 53 -10.75 14.16 14.76
N ARG A 54 -12.03 14.25 15.16
CA ARG A 54 -12.57 13.63 16.38
C ARG A 54 -11.99 12.22 16.51
N ASP A 55 -11.20 11.99 17.56
CA ASP A 55 -10.92 10.65 18.03
C ASP A 55 -12.25 9.91 18.07
N ALA A 56 -12.33 8.79 17.35
CA ALA A 56 -13.50 7.93 17.25
C ALA A 56 -13.77 7.22 18.58
N SER A 57 -13.86 7.96 19.68
CA SER A 57 -14.05 7.47 21.04
C SER A 57 -15.51 7.30 21.42
N ASP A 58 -16.48 7.72 20.60
CA ASP A 58 -17.89 7.76 21.02
C ASP A 58 -18.94 7.44 19.94
N THR A 59 -18.67 6.48 19.04
CA THR A 59 -19.74 5.94 18.17
C THR A 59 -19.88 4.43 18.37
N LYS A 60 -21.13 3.97 18.51
CA LYS A 60 -21.50 2.54 18.56
C LYS A 60 -20.70 1.81 17.49
N LYS A 61 -19.81 0.89 17.89
CA LYS A 61 -19.02 0.06 16.98
C LYS A 61 -19.95 -0.79 16.12
N ILE A 62 -20.39 -0.26 14.99
CA ILE A 62 -20.92 -1.07 13.91
C ILE A 62 -19.73 -1.87 13.41
N GLN A 63 -19.80 -3.20 13.56
CA GLN A 63 -18.73 -4.07 13.12
C GLN A 63 -18.80 -4.18 11.60
N PHE A 64 -18.07 -3.30 10.96
CA PHE A 64 -17.83 -3.34 9.53
C PHE A 64 -16.88 -4.49 9.19
N SER A 65 -17.16 -5.19 8.09
CA SER A 65 -16.28 -6.22 7.53
C SER A 65 -16.11 -5.98 6.04
N ILE A 66 -14.86 -5.85 5.59
CA ILE A 66 -14.57 -5.74 4.17
C ILE A 66 -15.05 -7.01 3.44
N PRO A 67 -15.72 -6.88 2.27
CA PRO A 67 -16.16 -8.03 1.50
C PRO A 67 -14.99 -8.96 1.14
N VAL A 68 -15.22 -10.27 1.25
CA VAL A 68 -14.29 -11.30 0.79
C VAL A 68 -14.93 -12.05 -0.38
N ILE A 69 -14.27 -12.05 -1.53
CA ILE A 69 -14.77 -12.61 -2.78
C ILE A 69 -13.96 -13.84 -3.14
N ASP A 70 -14.63 -14.97 -3.29
CA ASP A 70 -14.01 -16.24 -3.68
C ASP A 70 -14.02 -16.39 -5.20
N LEU A 71 -12.82 -16.37 -5.82
CA LEU A 71 -12.65 -16.48 -7.27
C LEU A 71 -12.66 -17.93 -7.78
N GLU A 72 -12.88 -18.93 -6.92
CA GLU A 72 -12.99 -20.32 -7.36
C GLU A 72 -14.12 -20.49 -8.39
N GLY A 73 -13.83 -21.22 -9.48
CA GLY A 73 -14.80 -21.52 -10.53
C GLY A 73 -15.11 -20.39 -11.51
N ILE A 74 -14.44 -19.23 -11.41
CA ILE A 74 -14.64 -18.05 -12.26
C ILE A 74 -14.53 -18.32 -13.77
N GLU A 75 -13.64 -19.23 -14.18
CA GLU A 75 -13.42 -19.57 -15.61
C GLU A 75 -14.36 -20.69 -16.12
N ASN A 76 -14.82 -21.58 -15.23
CA ASN A 76 -15.43 -22.87 -15.63
C ASN A 76 -16.92 -22.99 -15.29
N ASN A 77 -17.48 -22.06 -14.52
CA ASN A 77 -18.89 -22.10 -14.10
C ASN A 77 -19.58 -20.74 -14.39
N PRO A 78 -20.44 -20.66 -15.44
CA PRO A 78 -21.12 -19.41 -15.80
C PRO A 78 -22.04 -18.85 -14.70
N VAL A 79 -22.66 -19.73 -13.89
CA VAL A 79 -23.51 -19.30 -12.77
C VAL A 79 -22.64 -18.66 -11.70
N ARG A 80 -21.55 -19.33 -11.30
CA ARG A 80 -20.61 -18.79 -10.31
C ARG A 80 -19.94 -17.50 -10.79
N ARG A 81 -19.59 -17.41 -12.08
CA ARG A 81 -19.05 -16.17 -12.67
C ARG A 81 -20.01 -15.00 -12.47
N LYS A 82 -21.30 -15.20 -12.72
CA LYS A 82 -22.31 -14.15 -12.55
C LYS A 82 -22.40 -13.69 -11.08
N GLU A 83 -22.39 -14.63 -10.14
CA GLU A 83 -22.36 -14.31 -8.70
C GLU A 83 -21.13 -13.48 -8.34
N ILE A 84 -19.93 -13.89 -8.80
CA ILE A 84 -18.69 -13.15 -8.57
C ILE A 84 -18.77 -11.73 -9.16
N ILE A 85 -19.34 -11.57 -10.36
CA ILE A 85 -19.52 -10.23 -10.98
C ILE A 85 -20.43 -9.36 -10.11
N ASP A 86 -21.52 -9.91 -9.58
CA ASP A 86 -22.44 -9.17 -8.71
C ASP A 86 -21.80 -8.85 -7.34
N GLU A 87 -21.00 -9.75 -6.77
CA GLU A 87 -20.19 -9.53 -5.56
C GLU A 87 -19.15 -8.40 -5.77
N VAL A 88 -18.42 -8.43 -6.90
CA VAL A 88 -17.43 -7.41 -7.28
C VAL A 88 -18.10 -6.05 -7.50
N ARG A 89 -19.24 -6.01 -8.20
CA ARG A 89 -20.03 -4.79 -8.39
C ARG A 89 -20.39 -4.19 -7.04
N HIS A 90 -21.02 -4.99 -6.19
CA HIS A 90 -21.49 -4.52 -4.89
C HIS A 90 -20.34 -4.01 -4.01
N ALA A 91 -19.23 -4.75 -3.92
CA ALA A 91 -18.09 -4.35 -3.13
C ALA A 91 -17.42 -3.08 -3.68
N SER A 92 -17.29 -2.96 -4.99
CA SER A 92 -16.69 -1.77 -5.61
C SER A 92 -17.56 -0.53 -5.42
N GLU A 93 -18.89 -0.66 -5.50
CA GLU A 93 -19.85 0.44 -5.30
C GLU A 93 -19.99 0.86 -3.83
N THR A 94 -19.90 -0.07 -2.89
CA THR A 94 -20.16 0.24 -1.46
C THR A 94 -18.90 0.49 -0.66
N TRP A 95 -17.80 -0.18 -1.00
CA TRP A 95 -16.53 -0.10 -0.26
C TRP A 95 -15.40 0.53 -1.07
N GLY A 96 -15.38 0.32 -2.39
CA GLY A 96 -14.18 0.55 -3.20
C GLY A 96 -12.99 -0.34 -2.82
N PHE A 97 -13.22 -1.32 -1.94
CA PHE A 97 -12.27 -2.25 -1.36
C PHE A 97 -12.91 -3.63 -1.20
N PHE A 98 -12.14 -4.69 -1.46
CA PHE A 98 -12.52 -6.07 -1.15
C PHE A 98 -11.27 -6.94 -1.03
N GLN A 99 -11.42 -8.11 -0.41
CA GLN A 99 -10.40 -9.16 -0.43
C GLN A 99 -10.78 -10.20 -1.46
N VAL A 100 -9.79 -10.80 -2.12
CA VAL A 100 -9.98 -11.96 -2.99
C VAL A 100 -9.24 -13.17 -2.44
N VAL A 101 -9.88 -14.34 -2.52
CA VAL A 101 -9.30 -15.66 -2.21
C VAL A 101 -9.45 -16.58 -3.42
N ASN A 102 -8.73 -17.70 -3.43
CA ASN A 102 -8.70 -18.66 -4.55
C ASN A 102 -8.41 -17.99 -5.91
N HIS A 103 -7.62 -16.92 -5.90
CA HIS A 103 -7.26 -16.09 -7.06
C HIS A 103 -6.20 -16.74 -7.98
N GLY A 104 -5.77 -17.97 -7.68
CA GLY A 104 -4.89 -18.77 -8.53
C GLY A 104 -3.37 -18.50 -8.40
N ILE A 105 -2.94 -17.56 -7.56
CA ILE A 105 -1.51 -17.36 -7.27
C ILE A 105 -1.11 -18.34 -6.16
N PRO A 106 -0.08 -19.18 -6.35
CA PRO A 106 0.35 -20.12 -5.31
C PRO A 106 0.78 -19.41 -4.03
N SER A 107 0.37 -19.93 -2.87
CA SER A 107 0.75 -19.37 -1.56
C SER A 107 2.26 -19.28 -1.37
N SER A 108 3.02 -20.26 -1.90
CA SER A 108 4.48 -20.25 -1.87
C SER A 108 5.09 -19.02 -2.58
N ILE A 109 4.44 -18.53 -3.63
CA ILE A 109 4.88 -17.31 -4.34
C ILE A 109 4.56 -16.06 -3.52
N LEU A 110 3.41 -16.01 -2.84
CA LEU A 110 3.05 -14.91 -1.96
C LEU A 110 4.01 -14.82 -0.77
N GLU A 111 4.29 -15.95 -0.10
CA GLU A 111 5.21 -15.99 1.03
C GLU A 111 6.65 -15.66 0.62
N GLU A 112 7.17 -16.27 -0.45
CA GLU A 112 8.53 -15.97 -0.93
C GLU A 112 8.67 -14.51 -1.38
N MET A 113 7.62 -13.87 -1.88
CA MET A 113 7.65 -12.45 -2.24
C MET A 113 7.79 -11.57 -0.99
N LYS A 114 7.04 -11.87 0.08
CA LYS A 114 7.20 -11.19 1.38
C LYS A 114 8.61 -11.41 1.94
N ASP A 115 9.08 -12.66 1.95
CA ASP A 115 10.40 -13.02 2.46
C ASP A 115 11.54 -12.39 1.63
N GLY A 116 11.39 -12.29 0.31
CA GLY A 116 12.30 -11.56 -0.56
C GLY A 116 12.42 -10.07 -0.19
N VAL A 117 11.28 -9.42 0.05
CA VAL A 117 11.26 -8.01 0.48
C VAL A 117 11.90 -7.87 1.86
N HIS A 118 11.56 -8.72 2.82
CA HIS A 118 12.20 -8.74 4.13
C HIS A 118 13.72 -8.92 4.02
N ARG A 119 14.18 -9.92 3.25
CA ARG A 119 15.62 -10.15 3.04
C ARG A 119 16.32 -8.93 2.47
N PHE A 120 15.71 -8.19 1.54
CA PHE A 120 16.28 -6.95 1.02
C PHE A 120 16.46 -5.89 2.12
N PHE A 121 15.42 -5.64 2.92
CA PHE A 121 15.47 -4.59 3.96
C PHE A 121 16.37 -4.96 5.15
N GLU A 122 16.59 -6.25 5.41
CA GLU A 122 17.52 -6.74 6.43
C GLU A 122 18.98 -6.83 5.97
N GLN A 123 19.30 -6.51 4.70
CA GLN A 123 20.70 -6.46 4.27
C GLN A 123 21.46 -5.29 4.91
N ASP A 124 22.80 -5.42 4.89
CA ASP A 124 23.71 -4.32 5.24
C ASP A 124 23.37 -3.04 4.48
N ILE A 125 23.46 -1.92 5.19
CA ILE A 125 23.15 -0.60 4.65
C ILE A 125 23.94 -0.27 3.37
N GLU A 126 25.21 -0.70 3.28
CA GLU A 126 26.05 -0.45 2.12
C GLU A 126 25.52 -1.14 0.85
N VAL A 127 24.91 -2.32 0.98
CA VAL A 127 24.25 -3.01 -0.14
C VAL A 127 22.97 -2.26 -0.54
N LYS A 128 22.13 -1.89 0.43
CA LYS A 128 20.87 -1.17 0.15
C LYS A 128 21.13 0.21 -0.49
N LYS A 129 22.22 0.88 -0.11
CA LYS A 129 22.63 2.20 -0.63
C LYS A 129 22.86 2.20 -2.14
N GLU A 130 23.25 1.08 -2.75
CA GLU A 130 23.43 0.97 -4.19
C GLU A 130 22.12 1.20 -4.95
N PHE A 131 20.99 0.80 -4.36
CA PHE A 131 19.65 0.95 -4.90
C PHE A 131 18.97 2.25 -4.47
N TYR A 132 19.60 3.04 -3.60
CA TYR A 132 19.00 4.27 -3.09
C TYR A 132 18.93 5.35 -4.17
N ALA A 133 17.73 5.82 -4.48
CA ALA A 133 17.55 6.93 -5.40
C ALA A 133 16.23 7.66 -5.15
N ARG A 134 16.25 8.99 -5.36
CA ARG A 134 15.06 9.85 -5.39
C ARG A 134 14.63 10.27 -6.79
N ASP A 135 15.52 10.15 -7.78
CA ASP A 135 15.16 10.42 -9.16
C ASP A 135 14.18 9.35 -9.68
N ARG A 136 13.42 9.73 -10.71
CA ARG A 136 12.46 8.83 -11.37
C ARG A 136 13.06 8.11 -12.58
N VAL A 137 14.37 8.23 -12.81
CA VAL A 137 15.06 7.62 -13.95
C VAL A 137 15.27 6.12 -13.69
N ARG A 138 15.67 5.77 -12.46
CA ARG A 138 15.83 4.36 -12.08
C ARG A 138 14.48 3.64 -12.00
N ARG A 139 14.38 2.53 -12.74
CA ARG A 139 13.20 1.66 -12.75
C ARG A 139 13.04 0.82 -11.50
N TYR A 140 14.16 0.46 -10.84
CA TYR A 140 14.17 -0.06 -9.50
C TYR A 140 14.90 0.91 -8.57
N ARG A 141 14.29 1.25 -7.44
CA ARG A 141 14.90 2.09 -6.43
C ARG A 141 14.35 1.79 -5.04
N TYR A 142 15.18 1.98 -4.04
CA TYR A 142 14.76 2.05 -2.65
C TYR A 142 14.82 3.49 -2.16
N THR A 143 13.83 3.92 -1.39
CA THR A 143 13.83 5.22 -0.71
C THR A 143 12.97 5.17 0.55
N SER A 144 13.06 6.21 1.37
CA SER A 144 12.14 6.48 2.47
C SER A 144 11.34 7.73 2.11
N ASN A 145 10.02 7.55 1.97
CA ASN A 145 9.05 8.57 1.57
C ASN A 145 9.41 9.26 0.23
N PHE A 146 8.66 8.97 -0.85
CA PHE A 146 8.92 9.59 -2.16
C PHE A 146 8.68 11.11 -2.15
N ASP A 147 7.88 11.59 -1.20
CA ASP A 147 7.40 12.94 -0.96
C ASP A 147 8.08 13.61 0.25
N LEU A 148 9.20 13.06 0.74
CA LEU A 148 9.90 13.47 1.98
C LEU A 148 10.01 14.99 2.16
N TYR A 149 10.36 15.71 1.09
CA TYR A 149 10.61 17.15 1.12
C TYR A 149 9.37 18.03 0.92
N THR A 150 8.26 17.45 0.45
CA THR A 150 7.01 18.17 0.17
C THR A 150 5.94 17.93 1.23
N SER A 151 5.96 16.76 1.86
CA SER A 151 4.97 16.39 2.87
C SER A 151 5.23 17.09 4.20
N PRO A 152 4.17 17.42 4.96
CA PRO A 152 4.27 18.14 6.24
C PRO A 152 5.01 17.30 7.31
N PHE A 153 4.86 15.99 7.26
CA PHE A 153 5.58 15.00 8.05
C PHE A 153 5.89 13.79 7.16
N ALA A 154 6.89 13.00 7.55
CA ALA A 154 7.26 11.76 6.88
C ALA A 154 6.55 10.57 7.53
N ASN A 155 6.30 9.51 6.77
CA ASN A 155 5.75 8.27 7.30
C ASN A 155 6.87 7.36 7.82
N TRP A 156 6.57 6.57 8.85
CA TRP A 156 7.47 5.57 9.44
C TRP A 156 7.56 4.30 8.56
N ARG A 157 8.10 4.47 7.35
CA ARG A 157 8.30 3.38 6.39
C ARG A 157 9.46 3.59 5.46
N ASP A 158 9.90 2.48 4.92
CA ASP A 158 10.85 2.33 3.84
C ASP A 158 10.17 1.68 2.64
N THR A 159 10.60 1.95 1.40
CA THR A 159 9.90 1.49 0.20
C THR A 159 10.83 1.19 -0.96
N CYS A 160 10.70 -0.01 -1.52
CA CYS A 160 11.22 -0.30 -2.86
C CYS A 160 10.14 -0.02 -3.89
N PHE A 161 10.50 0.71 -4.93
CA PHE A 161 9.68 0.94 -6.10
C PHE A 161 10.27 0.21 -7.29
N CYS A 162 9.43 -0.54 -8.01
CA CYS A 162 9.81 -1.23 -9.23
C CYS A 162 8.78 -0.97 -10.33
N VAL A 163 9.20 -0.42 -11.47
CA VAL A 163 8.40 -0.48 -12.70
C VAL A 163 8.39 -1.94 -13.15
N MET A 164 7.21 -2.53 -13.34
CA MET A 164 7.06 -3.92 -13.81
C MET A 164 6.51 -4.00 -15.24
N ALA A 165 5.83 -2.96 -15.72
CA ALA A 165 5.38 -2.85 -17.11
C ALA A 165 5.22 -1.36 -17.49
N PRO A 166 5.35 -0.99 -18.78
CA PRO A 166 5.68 -1.87 -19.90
C PRO A 166 7.17 -2.23 -19.98
N ASP A 167 8.04 -1.36 -19.47
CA ASP A 167 9.50 -1.50 -19.53
C ASP A 167 10.08 -1.82 -18.15
N PRO A 168 10.13 -3.10 -17.73
CA PRO A 168 10.73 -3.47 -16.44
C PRO A 168 12.26 -3.26 -16.44
N PRO A 169 12.88 -3.15 -15.25
CA PRO A 169 14.33 -3.23 -15.11
C PRO A 169 14.86 -4.57 -15.65
N LYS A 170 16.08 -4.56 -16.16
CA LYS A 170 16.79 -5.80 -16.47
C LYS A 170 17.05 -6.58 -15.18
N PRO A 171 17.15 -7.91 -15.21
CA PRO A 171 17.35 -8.72 -14.01
C PRO A 171 18.55 -8.25 -13.16
N GLU A 172 19.66 -7.86 -13.79
CA GLU A 172 20.86 -7.35 -13.12
C GLU A 172 20.65 -6.00 -12.39
N GLU A 173 19.61 -5.23 -12.76
CA GLU A 173 19.24 -3.98 -12.07
C GLU A 173 18.40 -4.25 -10.81
N LEU A 174 17.94 -5.49 -10.58
CA LEU A 174 17.21 -5.91 -9.39
C LEU A 174 18.16 -6.47 -8.31
N PRO A 175 17.85 -6.27 -7.02
CA PRO A 175 18.60 -6.88 -5.93
C PRO A 175 18.58 -8.40 -6.03
N ALA A 176 19.74 -9.04 -5.88
CA ALA A 176 19.86 -10.48 -6.06
C ALA A 176 18.91 -11.29 -5.17
N VAL A 177 18.65 -10.83 -3.94
CA VAL A 177 17.76 -11.49 -2.97
C VAL A 177 16.28 -11.42 -3.30
N LEU A 178 15.87 -10.52 -4.20
CA LEU A 178 14.47 -10.27 -4.58
C LEU A 178 14.19 -10.56 -6.05
N ARG A 179 15.24 -10.60 -6.89
CA ARG A 179 15.15 -10.68 -8.36
C ARG A 179 14.23 -11.79 -8.87
N ASP A 180 14.53 -13.04 -8.53
CA ASP A 180 13.87 -14.19 -9.17
C ASP A 180 12.39 -14.25 -8.77
N ILE A 181 12.10 -14.05 -7.48
CA ILE A 181 10.73 -14.03 -6.99
C ILE A 181 9.95 -12.83 -7.54
N GLN A 182 10.55 -11.66 -7.66
CA GLN A 182 9.86 -10.49 -8.19
C GLN A 182 9.47 -10.67 -9.67
N LEU A 183 10.31 -11.33 -10.45
CA LEU A 183 10.00 -11.69 -11.84
C LEU A 183 8.87 -12.72 -11.94
N GLU A 184 8.82 -13.70 -11.03
CA GLU A 184 7.76 -14.70 -11.02
C GLU A 184 6.43 -14.12 -10.50
N TYR A 185 6.46 -13.41 -9.37
CA TYR A 185 5.32 -12.72 -8.80
C TYR A 185 4.68 -11.76 -9.80
N ARG A 186 5.49 -11.01 -10.55
CA ARG A 186 5.02 -10.16 -11.65
C ARG A 186 4.12 -10.91 -12.64
N LYS A 187 4.51 -12.10 -13.10
CA LYS A 187 3.71 -12.88 -14.07
C LYS A 187 2.34 -13.22 -13.49
N GLN A 188 2.33 -13.63 -12.22
CA GLN A 188 1.12 -14.01 -11.50
C GLN A 188 0.17 -12.82 -11.33
N VAL A 189 0.70 -11.66 -10.92
CA VAL A 189 -0.09 -10.44 -10.73
C VAL A 189 -0.60 -9.86 -12.05
N ILE A 190 0.16 -9.94 -13.15
CA ILE A 190 -0.33 -9.53 -14.48
C ILE A 190 -1.55 -10.38 -14.88
N ARG A 191 -1.49 -11.70 -14.68
CA ARG A 191 -2.63 -12.60 -14.98
C ARG A 191 -3.84 -12.28 -14.10
N LEU A 192 -3.62 -12.08 -12.81
CA LEU A 192 -4.70 -11.71 -11.88
C LEU A 192 -5.30 -10.35 -12.24
N GLY A 193 -4.48 -9.33 -12.50
CA GLY A 193 -4.92 -7.99 -12.90
C GLY A 193 -5.79 -8.01 -14.15
N SER A 194 -5.39 -8.75 -15.20
CA SER A 194 -6.21 -8.98 -16.40
C SER A 194 -7.58 -9.60 -16.05
N SER A 195 -7.60 -10.58 -15.13
CA SER A 195 -8.84 -11.24 -14.70
C SER A 195 -9.75 -10.28 -13.92
N LEU A 196 -9.18 -9.45 -13.04
CA LEU A 196 -9.91 -8.45 -12.26
C LEU A 196 -10.46 -7.33 -13.15
N PHE A 197 -9.70 -6.84 -14.14
CA PHE A 197 -10.21 -5.84 -15.10
C PHE A 197 -11.36 -6.38 -15.95
N LYS A 198 -11.35 -7.67 -16.30
CA LYS A 198 -12.49 -8.32 -16.97
C LYS A 198 -13.74 -8.33 -16.10
N LEU A 199 -13.58 -8.74 -14.84
CA LEU A 199 -14.67 -8.73 -13.86
C LEU A 199 -15.24 -7.33 -13.65
N LEU A 200 -14.38 -6.32 -13.51
CA LEU A 200 -14.80 -4.93 -13.34
C LEU A 200 -15.52 -4.42 -14.58
N SER A 201 -15.04 -4.75 -15.79
CA SER A 201 -15.74 -4.41 -17.03
C SER A 201 -17.14 -5.01 -17.08
N GLU A 202 -17.30 -6.29 -16.75
CA GLU A 202 -18.61 -6.94 -16.70
C GLU A 202 -19.49 -6.42 -15.55
N ALA A 203 -18.90 -6.06 -14.40
CA ALA A 203 -19.59 -5.43 -13.29
C ALA A 203 -20.22 -4.11 -13.72
N LEU A 204 -19.53 -3.34 -14.57
CA LEU A 204 -20.05 -2.12 -15.21
C LEU A 204 -21.07 -2.38 -16.33
N GLY A 205 -21.38 -3.65 -16.65
CA GLY A 205 -22.28 -4.01 -17.75
C GLY A 205 -21.63 -3.86 -19.14
N LEU A 206 -20.31 -3.79 -19.20
CA LEU A 206 -19.53 -3.63 -20.42
C LEU A 206 -19.01 -4.98 -20.92
N LYS A 207 -18.39 -4.98 -22.11
CA LYS A 207 -17.68 -6.16 -22.61
C LYS A 207 -16.51 -6.50 -21.68
N PRO A 208 -16.18 -7.78 -21.45
CA PRO A 208 -15.07 -8.16 -20.58
C PRO A 208 -13.72 -7.52 -20.95
N SER A 209 -13.48 -7.25 -22.23
CA SER A 209 -12.24 -6.65 -22.73
C SER A 209 -12.17 -5.13 -22.58
N HIS A 210 -13.24 -4.45 -22.13
CA HIS A 210 -13.36 -3.00 -22.24
C HIS A 210 -12.22 -2.23 -21.55
N LEU A 211 -11.95 -2.49 -20.27
CA LEU A 211 -10.88 -1.81 -19.53
C LEU A 211 -9.49 -2.18 -20.05
N GLU A 212 -9.30 -3.40 -20.57
CA GLU A 212 -8.04 -3.79 -21.22
C GLU A 212 -7.83 -3.03 -22.54
N GLU A 213 -8.86 -2.89 -23.37
CA GLU A 213 -8.84 -2.12 -24.62
C GLU A 213 -8.62 -0.62 -24.39
N MET A 214 -8.98 -0.11 -23.20
CA MET A 214 -8.67 1.26 -22.77
C MET A 214 -7.23 1.45 -22.27
N GLY A 215 -6.45 0.37 -22.17
CA GLY A 215 -5.06 0.40 -21.71
C GLY A 215 -4.90 0.37 -20.18
N CYS A 216 -5.96 0.10 -19.41
CA CYS A 216 -5.89 0.09 -17.93
C CYS A 216 -4.90 -0.95 -17.37
N ALA A 217 -4.60 -2.00 -18.15
CA ALA A 217 -3.68 -3.07 -17.76
C ALA A 217 -2.25 -2.92 -18.33
N GLU A 218 -1.92 -1.84 -19.04
CA GLU A 218 -0.61 -1.66 -19.69
C GLU A 218 0.52 -1.28 -18.71
N GLY A 219 0.17 -0.50 -17.67
CA GLY A 219 1.09 -0.07 -16.63
C GLY A 219 1.03 -0.98 -15.42
N LEU A 220 2.20 -1.36 -14.89
CA LEU A 220 2.30 -2.05 -13.60
C LEU A 220 3.51 -1.53 -12.85
N SER A 221 3.31 -1.13 -11.60
CA SER A 221 4.36 -0.79 -10.65
C SER A 221 4.16 -1.57 -9.36
N ALA A 222 5.26 -1.95 -8.71
CA ALA A 222 5.22 -2.54 -7.38
C ALA A 222 5.84 -1.59 -6.36
N LEU A 223 5.14 -1.40 -5.25
CA LEU A 223 5.64 -0.75 -4.05
C LEU A 223 5.78 -1.81 -2.97
N CYS A 224 7.01 -2.13 -2.58
CA CYS A 224 7.28 -3.03 -1.49
C CYS A 224 7.59 -2.19 -0.24
N HIS A 225 6.59 -2.02 0.61
CA HIS A 225 6.71 -1.26 1.84
C HIS A 225 7.27 -2.12 2.98
N TYR A 226 8.19 -1.54 3.75
CA TYR A 226 8.71 -2.12 4.97
C TYR A 226 8.47 -1.15 6.13
N TYR A 227 7.84 -1.65 7.18
CA TYR A 227 7.40 -0.89 8.34
C TYR A 227 8.17 -1.39 9.57
N PRO A 228 9.33 -0.80 9.90
CA PRO A 228 10.10 -1.18 11.08
C PRO A 228 9.28 -0.93 12.37
N PRO A 229 9.54 -1.66 13.47
CA PRO A 229 8.93 -1.36 14.77
C PRO A 229 9.15 0.12 15.16
N CYS A 230 8.09 0.75 15.68
CA CYS A 230 8.11 2.16 16.08
C CYS A 230 8.11 2.26 17.62
N PRO A 231 8.99 3.08 18.24
CA PRO A 231 9.01 3.25 19.69
C PRO A 231 7.83 4.07 20.23
N GLU A 232 7.25 4.95 19.42
CA GLU A 232 6.11 5.83 19.79
C GLU A 232 5.04 5.79 18.67
N PRO A 233 4.38 4.64 18.46
CA PRO A 233 3.49 4.41 17.31
C PRO A 233 2.30 5.37 17.24
N GLU A 234 1.85 5.91 18.37
CA GLU A 234 0.76 6.89 18.45
C GLU A 234 1.09 8.25 17.82
N LEU A 235 2.39 8.57 17.69
CA LEU A 235 2.88 9.85 17.19
C LEU A 235 3.12 9.88 15.67
N THR A 236 3.10 8.73 15.00
CA THR A 236 3.42 8.63 13.56
C THR A 236 2.46 7.67 12.84
N LEU A 237 2.63 7.52 11.53
CA LEU A 237 1.86 6.60 10.70
C LEU A 237 2.82 5.83 9.79
N GLY A 238 2.48 4.58 9.47
CA GLY A 238 3.19 3.83 8.43
C GLY A 238 2.91 4.43 7.05
N THR A 239 1.67 4.85 6.79
CA THR A 239 1.23 5.53 5.58
C THR A 239 0.11 6.52 5.91
N SER A 240 0.30 7.78 5.54
CA SER A 240 -0.69 8.84 5.71
C SER A 240 -1.97 8.57 4.91
N LYS A 241 -3.08 9.19 5.33
CA LYS A 241 -4.36 9.15 4.61
C LYS A 241 -4.17 9.57 3.14
N HIS A 242 -4.58 8.72 2.21
CA HIS A 242 -4.58 9.00 0.77
C HIS A 242 -5.59 8.12 0.03
N SER A 243 -5.84 8.44 -1.24
CA SER A 243 -6.42 7.55 -2.25
C SER A 243 -5.33 7.17 -3.25
N ASP A 244 -5.47 6.02 -3.90
CA ASP A 244 -4.51 5.57 -4.92
C ASP A 244 -4.81 6.23 -6.26
N ASN A 245 -3.77 6.79 -6.89
CA ASN A 245 -3.88 7.52 -8.15
C ASN A 245 -3.75 6.60 -9.38
N ASP A 246 -4.14 5.34 -9.26
CA ASP A 246 -4.08 4.30 -10.30
C ASP A 246 -5.49 3.87 -10.74
N PHE A 247 -5.60 2.79 -11.51
CA PHE A 247 -6.90 2.18 -11.83
C PHE A 247 -7.33 1.15 -10.79
N LEU A 248 -6.39 0.32 -10.34
CA LEU A 248 -6.62 -0.83 -9.47
C LEU A 248 -5.33 -1.17 -8.73
N THR A 249 -5.40 -1.25 -7.41
CA THR A 249 -4.32 -1.78 -6.57
C THR A 249 -4.63 -3.21 -6.14
N VAL A 250 -3.59 -4.06 -6.13
CA VAL A 250 -3.61 -5.41 -5.56
C VAL A 250 -2.54 -5.49 -4.49
N LEU A 251 -2.97 -5.57 -3.24
CA LEU A 251 -2.13 -5.50 -2.05
C LEU A 251 -2.00 -6.88 -1.38
N LEU A 252 -0.75 -7.29 -1.19
CA LEU A 252 -0.37 -8.44 -0.36
C LEU A 252 0.06 -7.94 1.02
N GLN A 253 -0.67 -8.33 2.06
CA GLN A 253 -0.34 -8.00 3.46
C GLN A 253 0.48 -9.11 4.13
N ASP A 254 1.23 -8.72 5.16
CA ASP A 254 1.74 -9.66 6.16
C ASP A 254 0.64 -10.03 7.18
N GLN A 255 0.98 -10.87 8.15
CA GLN A 255 0.01 -11.33 9.17
C GLN A 255 -0.15 -10.35 10.34
N ILE A 256 0.63 -9.25 10.37
CA ILE A 256 0.51 -8.21 11.39
C ILE A 256 -0.64 -7.27 11.03
N GLY A 257 -0.82 -6.97 9.74
CA GLY A 257 -1.91 -6.13 9.25
C GLY A 257 -1.57 -4.64 9.36
N GLY A 258 -2.48 -3.84 9.91
CA GLY A 258 -2.34 -2.39 10.10
C GLY A 258 -2.97 -1.52 9.02
N LEU A 259 -3.45 -2.11 7.91
CA LEU A 259 -4.25 -1.36 6.93
C LEU A 259 -5.59 -0.97 7.56
N GLN A 260 -5.96 0.30 7.43
CA GLN A 260 -7.30 0.78 7.71
C GLN A 260 -7.88 1.50 6.50
N VAL A 261 -9.16 1.33 6.27
CA VAL A 261 -9.91 2.01 5.20
C VAL A 261 -10.92 2.97 5.82
N LEU A 262 -11.14 4.11 5.17
CA LEU A 262 -12.16 5.06 5.58
C LEU A 262 -13.48 4.67 4.92
N HIS A 263 -14.43 4.18 5.70
CA HIS A 263 -15.77 3.81 5.26
C HIS A 263 -16.81 4.53 6.12
N GLN A 264 -17.73 5.27 5.49
CA GLN A 264 -18.77 6.06 6.18
C GLN A 264 -18.21 6.95 7.31
N ASP A 265 -17.14 7.70 7.01
CA ASP A 265 -16.42 8.56 7.95
C ASP A 265 -15.81 7.85 9.17
N GLN A 266 -15.67 6.52 9.12
CA GLN A 266 -15.05 5.71 10.15
C GLN A 266 -13.85 4.94 9.58
N TRP A 267 -12.75 4.92 10.34
CA TRP A 267 -11.62 4.04 10.03
C TRP A 267 -11.97 2.60 10.42
N VAL A 268 -11.87 1.69 9.46
CA VAL A 268 -12.17 0.26 9.60
C VAL A 268 -10.89 -0.52 9.36
N ASP A 269 -10.49 -1.32 10.33
CA ASP A 269 -9.34 -2.21 10.20
C ASP A 269 -9.60 -3.30 9.15
N VAL A 270 -8.59 -3.60 8.34
CA VAL A 270 -8.61 -4.71 7.38
C VAL A 270 -7.78 -5.85 7.95
N PRO A 271 -8.40 -6.85 8.61
CA PRO A 271 -7.67 -7.97 9.16
C PRO A 271 -7.07 -8.80 8.02
N PRO A 272 -5.77 -9.15 8.09
CA PRO A 272 -5.14 -9.98 7.07
C PRO A 272 -5.76 -11.37 7.06
N VAL A 273 -6.19 -11.83 5.89
CA VAL A 273 -6.68 -13.19 5.66
C VAL A 273 -5.57 -14.01 5.00
N PRO A 274 -5.19 -15.18 5.52
CA PRO A 274 -4.13 -16.00 4.95
C PRO A 274 -4.39 -16.34 3.47
N GLY A 275 -3.42 -15.98 2.62
CA GLY A 275 -3.50 -16.20 1.18
C GLY A 275 -4.52 -15.32 0.46
N ALA A 276 -5.10 -14.30 1.10
CA ALA A 276 -5.93 -13.31 0.44
C ALA A 276 -5.10 -12.14 -0.08
N LEU A 277 -5.63 -11.47 -1.09
CA LEU A 277 -5.12 -10.19 -1.59
C LEU A 277 -6.22 -9.14 -1.40
N VAL A 278 -5.85 -7.97 -0.89
CA VAL A 278 -6.76 -6.81 -0.87
C VAL A 278 -6.72 -6.16 -2.24
N VAL A 279 -7.89 -5.80 -2.75
CA VAL A 279 -8.08 -5.09 -4.01
C VAL A 279 -8.81 -3.80 -3.71
N ASN A 280 -8.35 -2.69 -4.30
CA ASN A 280 -9.04 -1.41 -4.20
C ASN A 280 -9.05 -0.65 -5.51
N ILE A 281 -10.11 0.14 -5.68
CA ILE A 281 -10.37 0.94 -6.87
C ILE A 281 -9.64 2.28 -6.75
N GLY A 282 -8.78 2.59 -7.72
CA GLY A 282 -8.03 3.84 -7.76
C GLY A 282 -8.77 4.98 -8.46
N ASP A 283 -8.32 6.20 -8.25
CA ASP A 283 -8.94 7.45 -8.70
C ASP A 283 -9.08 7.53 -10.22
N LEU A 284 -8.19 6.89 -11.00
CA LEU A 284 -8.28 6.90 -12.46
C LEU A 284 -9.47 6.07 -12.96
N LEU A 285 -9.74 4.92 -12.32
CA LEU A 285 -10.89 4.09 -12.69
C LEU A 285 -12.19 4.80 -12.31
N GLN A 286 -12.23 5.46 -11.14
CA GLN A 286 -13.39 6.27 -10.73
C GLN A 286 -13.66 7.44 -11.67
N SER A 287 -12.60 8.14 -12.10
CA SER A 287 -12.72 9.27 -13.03
C SER A 287 -13.17 8.84 -14.43
N SER A 288 -12.90 7.59 -14.82
CA SER A 288 -13.28 7.05 -16.12
C SER A 288 -14.75 6.60 -16.20
N ASP A 289 -15.42 6.41 -15.06
CA ASP A 289 -16.82 5.97 -15.03
C ASP A 289 -17.64 6.66 -13.91
N PRO A 290 -18.68 7.46 -14.25
CA PRO A 290 -19.50 8.17 -13.27
C PRO A 290 -20.31 7.26 -12.33
N TRP A 291 -20.29 5.94 -12.49
CA TRP A 291 -20.93 5.00 -11.56
C TRP A 291 -20.10 4.70 -10.29
N PHE A 292 -18.79 4.98 -10.28
CA PHE A 292 -17.94 4.82 -9.08
C PHE A 292 -17.82 6.14 -8.30
N LEU A 293 -18.87 6.53 -7.57
CA LEU A 293 -18.89 7.77 -6.78
C LEU A 293 -18.37 7.57 -5.34
N PHE A 294 -17.14 7.10 -5.14
CA PHE A 294 -16.54 7.02 -3.79
C PHE A 294 -15.02 7.17 -3.75
N LEU A 295 -14.50 8.26 -3.20
CA LEU A 295 -13.08 8.35 -2.85
C LEU A 295 -12.77 7.36 -1.72
N SER A 296 -12.01 6.31 -2.05
CA SER A 296 -11.61 5.28 -1.10
C SER A 296 -10.30 5.68 -0.45
N ALA A 297 -10.40 6.38 0.68
CA ALA A 297 -9.22 6.79 1.42
C ALA A 297 -8.75 5.65 2.35
N HIS A 298 -7.44 5.43 2.43
CA HIS A 298 -6.84 4.42 3.31
C HIS A 298 -5.57 4.95 3.99
N ASN A 299 -5.15 4.29 5.07
CA ASN A 299 -3.92 4.57 5.80
C ASN A 299 -3.33 3.25 6.36
N LYS A 300 -2.10 3.33 6.87
CA LYS A 300 -1.42 2.22 7.55
C LYS A 300 -0.53 2.71 8.68
#